data_AF-A0A914G0D1-F1
#
_entry.id   AF-A0A914G0D1-F1
#
_cell.length_a   1.000
_cell.length_b   1.000
_cell.length_c   1.000
_cell.angle_alpha   90.00
_cell.angle_beta   90.00
_cell.angle_gamma   90.00
#
_symmetry.space_group_name_H-M   'P 1'
#
loop_
_entity.id
_entity.type
_entity.pdbx_description
1 polymer ?
#
loop_
_entity_poly.entity_id
_entity_poly.type
_entity_poly.pdbx_seq_one_letter_code
_entity_poly.pdbx_strand_id
1 'polypeptide(L)'
;MFRVDDVVRPGGCSNKTGGSYPMMIYPNIVNMLGEMTVDVNALCLDRSVTYKLMIEQRQVATCTVVNPAIARCTIPKIYDWGTKTVFFQPESTGANDEKAFVGYIYFVPPTLDPMRLDIGNIYDWFKNPIEYPVMPISWFPRNFTNPDLNYQDNTQMRISDDTLYAVQLGLYVIGYKETKDDNIKKFRPEHRVLCRLTTYANRNTYEYRFNAQKERINLNQVEHWYMNDWERMHELYTFRVGYLKLAPIRANDQNVAPQLLSGLVSSPISLHWLWTSNNPQYDTNSYSQQQADARTDYVVKKATEMCHDWYDEDGAQWNFLRDTETNASCPCMEIQAKYDLGRFMPHPRCSQVFRDITCTTMIGAKNCYMSASNIYGSYAGTGRYGESESTSRFPTHYGQVCCYDEKGYLMQTTYQPVIKVIEQTPYNPGFPLRAYEFGTAPYMGQFEVPGLSAFHHDYMPYFLCCK
;
A
#
# COMPACT_ATOMS: atom_id res chain seq x y z
N MET A 1 1.88 11.82 -36.25
CA MET A 1 2.75 11.83 -35.05
C MET A 1 2.25 10.71 -34.16
N PHE A 2 2.91 9.55 -34.16
CA PHE A 2 2.45 8.39 -33.38
C PHE A 2 3.10 8.45 -32.00
N ARG A 3 2.30 8.59 -30.95
CA ARG A 3 2.74 8.36 -29.57
C ARG A 3 2.57 6.88 -29.30
N VAL A 4 3.68 6.16 -29.21
CA VAL A 4 3.72 4.77 -28.78
C VAL A 4 3.83 4.83 -27.26
N ASP A 5 2.68 4.87 -26.57
CA ASP A 5 2.59 5.01 -25.10
C ASP A 5 2.69 3.65 -24.36
N ASP A 6 3.21 2.61 -25.02
CA ASP A 6 3.60 1.35 -24.39
C ASP A 6 5.07 1.09 -24.74
N VAL A 7 5.88 0.63 -23.79
CA VAL A 7 7.26 0.20 -24.10
C VAL A 7 7.14 -0.90 -25.15
N VAL A 8 7.70 -0.70 -26.34
CA VAL A 8 7.75 -1.73 -27.40
C VAL A 8 8.45 -2.94 -26.79
N ARG A 9 7.66 -3.94 -26.43
CA ARG A 9 8.18 -5.16 -25.79
C ARG A 9 8.85 -5.96 -26.89
N PRO A 10 10.10 -6.42 -26.69
CA PRO A 10 10.69 -7.42 -27.56
C PRO A 10 9.74 -8.62 -27.60
N GLY A 11 9.07 -8.80 -28.73
CA GLY A 11 8.21 -9.95 -28.99
C GLY A 11 9.06 -11.08 -29.57
N GLY A 12 8.87 -12.29 -29.06
CA GLY A 12 9.58 -13.48 -29.52
C GLY A 12 9.98 -14.36 -28.34
N CYS A 13 10.11 -15.64 -28.61
CA CYS A 13 10.66 -16.58 -27.66
C CYS A 13 11.96 -17.15 -28.26
N SER A 14 12.99 -17.27 -27.43
CA SER A 14 14.29 -17.81 -27.84
C SER A 14 14.84 -18.65 -26.70
N ASN A 15 15.24 -19.88 -27.00
CA ASN A 15 15.85 -20.78 -26.02
C ASN A 15 17.35 -20.50 -25.79
N LYS A 16 17.89 -19.39 -26.32
CA LYS A 16 19.29 -19.02 -26.11
C LYS A 16 19.47 -18.37 -24.74
N THR A 17 20.08 -19.10 -23.82
CA THR A 17 20.42 -18.68 -22.44
C THR A 17 21.64 -17.75 -22.34
N GLY A 18 22.01 -17.04 -23.40
CA GLY A 18 23.27 -16.29 -23.47
C GLY A 18 23.08 -14.81 -23.79
N GLY A 19 23.16 -13.94 -22.76
CA GLY A 19 23.57 -12.52 -22.81
C GLY A 19 22.80 -11.51 -23.67
N SER A 20 22.07 -11.94 -24.69
CA SER A 20 21.44 -11.08 -25.69
C SER A 20 19.97 -10.74 -25.39
N TYR A 21 19.31 -11.51 -24.52
CA TYR A 21 17.91 -11.28 -24.12
C TYR A 21 17.77 -11.45 -22.60
N PRO A 22 17.85 -10.36 -21.81
CA PRO A 22 17.56 -10.43 -20.38
C PRO A 22 16.09 -10.80 -20.15
N MET A 23 15.79 -11.46 -19.03
CA MET A 23 14.40 -11.68 -18.61
C MET A 23 13.70 -10.33 -18.47
N MET A 24 12.59 -10.18 -19.18
CA MET A 24 11.76 -8.97 -19.13
C MET A 24 10.58 -9.22 -18.21
N ILE A 25 10.37 -8.32 -17.26
CA ILE A 25 9.28 -8.38 -16.29
C ILE A 25 8.48 -7.10 -16.37
N TYR A 26 7.16 -7.22 -16.46
CA TYR A 26 6.26 -6.09 -16.51
C TYR A 26 5.00 -6.33 -15.65
N PRO A 27 4.61 -5.38 -14.78
CA PRO A 27 5.39 -4.21 -14.39
C PRO A 27 6.67 -4.63 -13.63
N ASN A 28 7.72 -3.82 -13.74
CA ASN A 28 8.97 -4.02 -13.00
C ASN A 28 8.93 -3.39 -11.59
N ILE A 29 7.87 -2.65 -11.27
CA ILE A 29 7.57 -2.10 -9.95
C ILE A 29 6.29 -2.77 -9.45
N VAL A 30 6.34 -3.34 -8.25
CA VAL A 30 5.30 -4.21 -7.71
C VAL A 30 4.97 -3.82 -6.27
N ASN A 31 3.69 -3.87 -5.92
CA ASN A 31 3.25 -3.66 -4.55
C ASN A 31 3.63 -4.84 -3.65
N MET A 32 4.23 -4.54 -2.50
CA MET A 32 4.55 -5.49 -1.42
C MET A 32 3.36 -6.32 -0.93
N LEU A 33 2.12 -5.85 -1.11
CA LEU A 33 0.91 -6.59 -0.71
C LEU A 33 0.63 -7.83 -1.54
N GLY A 34 1.40 -8.12 -2.61
CA GLY A 34 1.34 -9.44 -3.25
C GLY A 34 -0.03 -9.81 -3.81
N GLU A 35 -0.74 -8.80 -4.33
CA GLU A 35 -2.08 -8.98 -4.91
C GLU A 35 -2.12 -8.62 -6.39
N MET A 36 -0.95 -8.49 -7.02
CA MET A 36 -0.84 -8.17 -8.44
C MET A 36 -0.13 -9.27 -9.22
N THR A 37 -0.35 -9.25 -10.53
CA THR A 37 0.27 -10.17 -11.48
C THR A 37 1.38 -9.49 -12.26
N VAL A 38 2.47 -10.21 -12.51
CA VAL A 38 3.54 -9.76 -13.41
C VAL A 38 3.60 -10.66 -14.64
N ASP A 39 3.80 -10.04 -15.79
CA ASP A 39 4.08 -10.71 -17.05
C ASP A 39 5.60 -10.89 -17.18
N VAL A 40 6.03 -12.13 -17.37
CA VAL A 40 7.43 -12.54 -17.52
C VAL A 40 7.64 -13.06 -18.93
N ASN A 41 8.66 -12.52 -19.60
CA ASN A 41 9.16 -13.02 -20.88
C ASN A 41 10.64 -13.40 -20.72
N ALA A 42 10.96 -14.67 -20.92
CA ALA A 42 12.29 -15.22 -20.72
C ALA A 42 12.67 -16.28 -21.76
N LEU A 43 11.85 -17.32 -21.90
CA LEU A 43 12.11 -18.50 -22.74
C LEU A 43 10.86 -18.88 -23.56
N CYS A 44 10.97 -19.83 -24.49
CA CYS A 44 9.80 -20.41 -25.16
C CYS A 44 9.00 -21.29 -24.21
N LEU A 45 7.89 -20.76 -23.72
CA LEU A 45 7.04 -21.39 -22.73
C LEU A 45 6.18 -22.48 -23.34
N ASP A 46 6.11 -23.61 -22.66
CA ASP A 46 5.19 -24.70 -22.98
C ASP A 46 4.00 -24.70 -22.02
N ARG A 47 2.78 -24.83 -22.53
CA ARG A 47 1.56 -24.86 -21.71
C ARG A 47 1.42 -26.15 -20.90
N SER A 48 2.10 -27.23 -21.29
CA SER A 48 2.10 -28.48 -20.51
C SER A 48 3.03 -28.45 -19.30
N VAL A 49 3.87 -27.42 -19.17
CA VAL A 49 4.87 -27.29 -18.10
C VAL A 49 4.45 -26.20 -17.12
N THR A 50 4.51 -26.51 -15.83
CA THR A 50 4.32 -25.50 -14.78
C THR A 50 5.60 -24.71 -14.59
N TYR A 51 5.50 -23.39 -14.58
CA TYR A 51 6.61 -22.49 -14.31
C TYR A 51 6.45 -21.81 -12.96
N LYS A 52 7.58 -21.54 -12.31
CA LYS A 52 7.63 -20.82 -11.04
C LYS A 52 8.61 -19.66 -11.09
N LEU A 53 8.25 -18.57 -10.47
CA LEU A 53 9.10 -17.40 -10.28
C LEU A 53 9.53 -17.36 -8.81
N MET A 54 10.81 -17.63 -8.54
CA MET A 54 11.37 -17.59 -7.19
C MET A 54 11.94 -16.20 -6.91
N ILE A 55 11.60 -15.62 -5.77
CA ILE A 55 11.99 -14.28 -5.35
C ILE A 55 12.99 -14.42 -4.20
N GLU A 56 14.22 -13.93 -4.40
CA GLU A 56 15.38 -14.10 -3.50
C GLU A 56 15.62 -15.56 -3.06
N GLN A 57 15.22 -16.54 -3.88
CA GLN A 57 15.26 -17.98 -3.55
C GLN A 57 14.45 -18.39 -2.31
N ARG A 58 13.57 -17.52 -1.79
CA ARG A 58 12.78 -17.76 -0.57
C ARG A 58 11.30 -17.94 -0.87
N GLN A 59 10.72 -16.99 -1.58
CA GLN A 59 9.30 -17.01 -1.92
C GLN A 59 9.08 -17.47 -3.35
N VAL A 60 7.95 -18.11 -3.61
CA VAL A 60 7.62 -18.66 -4.94
C VAL A 60 6.28 -18.11 -5.40
N ALA A 61 6.27 -17.50 -6.58
CA ALA A 61 5.08 -17.09 -7.30
C ALA A 61 4.70 -18.15 -8.33
N THR A 62 3.43 -18.57 -8.32
CA THR A 62 2.86 -19.48 -9.32
C THR A 62 2.62 -18.74 -10.63
N CYS A 63 3.00 -19.35 -11.76
CA CYS A 63 2.88 -18.73 -13.08
C CYS A 63 1.96 -19.55 -14.01
N THR A 64 1.17 -18.84 -14.79
CA THR A 64 0.28 -19.39 -15.84
C THR A 64 0.77 -18.94 -17.21
N VAL A 65 0.89 -19.87 -18.15
CA VAL A 65 1.38 -19.55 -19.50
C VAL A 65 0.25 -18.94 -20.33
N VAL A 66 0.37 -17.66 -20.68
CA VAL A 66 -0.63 -16.97 -21.52
C VAL A 66 -0.40 -17.32 -22.99
N ASN A 67 0.85 -17.20 -23.42
CA ASN A 67 1.29 -17.55 -24.77
C ASN A 67 2.73 -18.10 -24.73
N PRO A 68 3.27 -18.62 -25.85
CA PRO A 68 4.62 -19.20 -25.88
C PRO A 68 5.77 -18.24 -25.50
N ALA A 69 5.53 -16.94 -25.35
CA ALA A 69 6.54 -15.95 -24.96
C ALA A 69 6.25 -15.27 -23.61
N ILE A 70 5.06 -15.42 -23.03
CA ILE A 70 4.63 -14.68 -21.85
C ILE A 70 3.97 -15.62 -20.84
N ALA A 71 4.54 -15.66 -19.64
CA ALA A 71 3.95 -16.27 -18.46
C ALA A 71 3.45 -15.15 -17.53
N ARG A 72 2.27 -15.32 -16.95
CA ARG A 72 1.72 -14.43 -15.94
C ARG A 72 1.87 -15.06 -14.57
N CYS A 73 2.66 -14.43 -13.70
CA CYS A 73 2.94 -14.87 -12.35
C CYS A 73 2.16 -14.05 -11.32
N THR A 74 1.50 -14.72 -10.38
CA THR A 74 0.83 -14.10 -9.24
C THR A 74 1.83 -13.90 -8.11
N ILE A 75 2.17 -12.65 -7.79
CA ILE A 75 3.19 -12.34 -6.78
C ILE A 75 2.64 -12.56 -5.37
N PRO A 76 3.36 -13.25 -4.46
CA PRO A 76 2.96 -13.37 -3.05
C PRO A 76 3.25 -12.09 -2.25
N LYS A 77 2.72 -12.03 -1.02
CA LYS A 77 3.00 -10.95 -0.06
C LYS A 77 4.48 -10.95 0.34
N ILE A 78 5.17 -9.87 0.04
CA ILE A 78 6.57 -9.65 0.36
C ILE A 78 6.66 -8.35 1.15
N TYR A 79 6.82 -8.44 2.46
CA TYR A 79 6.93 -7.26 3.33
C TYR A 79 8.34 -6.67 3.34
N ASP A 80 8.94 -6.55 2.17
CA ASP A 80 10.32 -6.14 1.98
C ASP A 80 10.39 -5.21 0.77
N TRP A 81 10.87 -3.99 0.99
CA TRP A 81 10.98 -2.98 -0.04
C TRP A 81 12.31 -3.09 -0.80
N GLY A 82 12.35 -2.53 -2.00
CA GLY A 82 13.56 -2.42 -2.78
C GLY A 82 13.69 -3.46 -3.89
N THR A 83 14.86 -3.48 -4.54
CA THR A 83 15.11 -4.35 -5.69
C THR A 83 15.38 -5.77 -5.24
N LYS A 84 14.59 -6.71 -5.76
CA LYS A 84 14.68 -8.15 -5.49
C LYS A 84 15.10 -8.90 -6.73
N THR A 85 16.02 -9.84 -6.55
CA THR A 85 16.43 -10.77 -7.61
C THR A 85 15.36 -11.85 -7.75
N VAL A 86 14.99 -12.14 -8.98
CA VAL A 86 14.00 -13.18 -9.29
C VAL A 86 14.55 -14.18 -10.30
N PHE A 87 14.16 -15.44 -10.10
CA PHE A 87 14.61 -16.59 -10.85
C PHE A 87 13.40 -17.29 -11.47
N PHE A 88 13.34 -17.33 -12.79
CA PHE A 88 12.26 -17.99 -13.52
C PHE A 88 12.75 -19.32 -14.08
N GLN A 89 12.03 -20.39 -13.76
CA GLN A 89 12.37 -21.76 -14.15
C GLN A 89 11.12 -22.66 -14.18
N PRO A 90 11.11 -23.74 -14.98
CA PRO A 90 10.08 -24.76 -14.87
C PRO A 90 10.16 -25.51 -13.54
N GLU A 91 9.03 -26.08 -13.13
CA GLU A 91 8.89 -26.80 -11.87
C GLU A 91 9.39 -28.26 -11.95
N SER A 92 9.69 -28.77 -13.14
CA SER A 92 10.08 -30.17 -13.34
C SER A 92 11.27 -30.59 -12.47
N THR A 93 11.09 -31.73 -11.79
CA THR A 93 12.03 -32.37 -10.87
C THR A 93 13.38 -32.70 -11.51
N GLY A 94 14.42 -31.98 -11.08
CA GLY A 94 15.80 -32.35 -11.38
C GLY A 94 16.76 -31.20 -11.09
N ALA A 95 17.56 -31.32 -10.04
CA ALA A 95 18.44 -30.29 -9.49
C ALA A 95 19.61 -29.86 -10.41
N ASN A 96 19.64 -30.21 -11.70
CA ASN A 96 20.90 -30.19 -12.45
C ASN A 96 20.93 -29.67 -13.90
N ASP A 97 19.86 -29.23 -14.58
CA ASP A 97 20.07 -28.88 -16.01
C ASP A 97 19.21 -27.81 -16.68
N GLU A 98 18.61 -26.87 -15.92
CA GLU A 98 18.11 -25.64 -16.54
C GLU A 98 18.66 -24.39 -15.85
N LYS A 99 19.37 -23.56 -16.61
CA LYS A 99 19.85 -22.26 -16.14
C LYS A 99 18.63 -21.38 -15.85
N ALA A 100 18.36 -21.11 -14.58
CA ALA A 100 17.29 -20.19 -14.19
C ALA A 100 17.54 -18.81 -14.82
N PHE A 101 16.50 -18.23 -15.42
CA PHE A 101 16.57 -16.90 -15.98
C PHE A 101 16.50 -15.88 -14.84
N VAL A 102 17.47 -14.96 -14.80
CA VAL A 102 17.59 -13.96 -13.73
C VAL A 102 17.05 -12.62 -14.19
N GLY A 103 16.29 -11.97 -13.31
CA GLY A 103 15.78 -10.63 -13.51
C GLY A 103 15.58 -9.93 -12.17
N TYR A 104 15.03 -8.72 -12.23
CA TYR A 104 14.89 -7.85 -11.07
C TYR A 104 13.48 -7.25 -11.01
N ILE A 105 12.89 -7.22 -9.83
CA ILE A 105 11.61 -6.57 -9.54
C ILE A 105 11.83 -5.59 -8.40
N TYR A 106 11.27 -4.39 -8.49
CA TYR A 106 11.32 -3.39 -7.42
C TYR A 106 10.03 -3.43 -6.60
N PHE A 107 10.13 -3.78 -5.33
CA PHE A 107 8.98 -3.82 -4.41
C PHE A 107 8.80 -2.47 -3.71
N VAL A 108 7.57 -1.97 -3.73
CA VAL A 108 7.19 -0.69 -3.13
C VAL A 108 5.99 -0.83 -2.19
N PRO A 109 5.89 0.02 -1.16
CA PRO A 109 4.69 0.10 -0.34
C PRO A 109 3.47 0.56 -1.17
N PRO A 110 2.23 0.22 -0.75
CA PRO A 110 1.00 0.61 -1.46
C PRO A 110 0.86 2.12 -1.68
N THR A 111 1.49 2.91 -0.82
CA THR A 111 1.52 4.38 -0.87
C THR A 111 2.34 4.95 -2.01
N LEU A 112 3.25 4.16 -2.60
CA LEU A 112 4.18 4.56 -3.66
C LEU A 112 4.03 3.76 -4.95
N ASP A 113 3.12 2.78 -4.98
CA ASP A 113 2.83 1.99 -6.16
C ASP A 113 2.27 2.87 -7.30
N PRO A 114 2.98 3.01 -8.44
CA PRO A 114 2.49 3.78 -9.58
C PRO A 114 1.38 3.05 -10.35
N MET A 115 1.24 1.74 -10.19
CA MET A 115 0.23 0.91 -10.84
C MET A 115 -1.02 0.70 -9.97
N ARG A 116 -1.12 1.43 -8.85
CA ARG A 116 -2.24 1.35 -7.91
C ARG A 116 -3.58 1.77 -8.53
N LEU A 117 -4.67 1.41 -7.84
CA LEU A 117 -5.97 2.01 -8.10
C LEU A 117 -5.93 3.50 -7.72
N ASP A 118 -6.21 4.38 -8.68
CA ASP A 118 -6.26 5.81 -8.45
C ASP A 118 -7.61 6.19 -7.83
N ILE A 119 -7.55 6.94 -6.73
CA ILE A 119 -8.71 7.34 -5.91
C ILE A 119 -8.85 8.88 -5.85
N GLY A 120 -8.14 9.59 -6.73
CA GLY A 120 -8.06 11.04 -6.73
C GLY A 120 -7.23 11.56 -5.55
N ASN A 121 -7.64 12.70 -5.00
CA ASN A 121 -6.91 13.34 -3.93
C ASN A 121 -7.08 12.57 -2.61
N ILE A 122 -5.96 12.12 -2.05
CA ILE A 122 -5.96 11.35 -0.80
C ILE A 122 -6.50 12.17 0.39
N TYR A 123 -6.32 13.49 0.45
CA TYR A 123 -6.78 14.32 1.59
C TYR A 123 -8.28 14.27 1.81
N ASP A 124 -9.05 14.18 0.74
CA ASP A 124 -10.49 14.23 0.82
C ASP A 124 -11.05 13.00 1.56
N TRP A 125 -10.30 11.90 1.59
CA TRP A 125 -10.60 10.69 2.37
C TRP A 125 -10.35 10.81 3.88
N PHE A 126 -9.59 11.83 4.32
CA PHE A 126 -9.24 12.06 5.73
C PHE A 126 -10.01 13.24 6.34
N LYS A 127 -10.86 13.91 5.56
CA LYS A 127 -11.72 14.98 6.06
C LYS A 127 -12.91 14.40 6.82
N ASN A 128 -13.22 15.00 7.96
CA ASN A 128 -14.39 14.66 8.76
C ASN A 128 -15.18 15.96 9.05
N PRO A 129 -16.46 16.06 8.66
CA PRO A 129 -17.17 15.13 7.77
C PRO A 129 -16.54 15.09 6.37
N ILE A 130 -16.79 14.01 5.62
CA ILE A 130 -16.41 13.96 4.21
C ILE A 130 -17.19 15.04 3.45
N GLU A 131 -16.48 15.95 2.80
CA GLU A 131 -17.07 17.05 2.01
C GLU A 131 -17.80 16.54 0.75
N TYR A 132 -17.24 15.52 0.10
CA TYR A 132 -17.74 14.97 -1.16
C TYR A 132 -18.16 13.51 -0.98
N PRO A 133 -19.47 13.20 -0.99
CA PRO A 133 -19.93 11.81 -0.89
C PRO A 133 -19.60 10.99 -2.15
N VAL A 134 -19.25 11.67 -3.25
CA VAL A 134 -18.93 11.05 -4.54
C VAL A 134 -17.45 11.22 -4.84
N MET A 135 -16.70 10.13 -4.76
CA MET A 135 -15.25 10.11 -4.99
C MET A 135 -14.92 9.56 -6.38
N PRO A 136 -13.90 10.10 -7.08
CA PRO A 136 -13.45 9.55 -8.35
C PRO A 136 -12.58 8.32 -8.13
N ILE A 137 -12.68 7.35 -9.04
CA ILE A 137 -11.75 6.23 -9.14
C ILE A 137 -11.31 6.02 -10.59
N SER A 138 -10.08 5.59 -10.81
CA SER A 138 -9.62 5.24 -12.16
C SER A 138 -8.63 4.09 -12.20
N TRP A 139 -8.72 3.28 -13.26
CA TRP A 139 -7.83 2.14 -13.51
C TRP A 139 -7.65 1.90 -15.01
N PHE A 140 -6.65 1.11 -15.37
CA PHE A 140 -6.46 0.64 -16.74
C PHE A 140 -7.12 -0.74 -16.93
N PRO A 141 -8.13 -0.88 -17.81
CA PRO A 141 -8.81 -2.15 -18.05
C PRO A 141 -7.91 -3.32 -18.43
N ARG A 142 -6.77 -3.05 -19.08
CA ARG A 142 -5.78 -4.07 -19.48
C ARG A 142 -5.16 -4.84 -18.30
N ASN A 143 -5.20 -4.27 -17.09
CA ASN A 143 -4.63 -4.90 -15.90
C ASN A 143 -5.47 -6.10 -15.42
N PHE A 144 -6.69 -6.27 -15.93
CA PHE A 144 -7.58 -7.37 -15.57
C PHE A 144 -7.81 -8.29 -16.74
N THR A 145 -7.63 -9.59 -16.52
CA THR A 145 -7.98 -10.62 -17.51
C THR A 145 -9.01 -11.56 -16.94
N ASN A 146 -9.86 -12.11 -17.83
CA ASN A 146 -10.96 -12.96 -17.43
C ASN A 146 -10.42 -14.26 -16.81
N PRO A 147 -10.69 -14.51 -15.52
CA PRO A 147 -10.19 -15.71 -14.82
C PRO A 147 -10.87 -16.99 -15.30
N ASP A 148 -12.06 -16.90 -15.91
CA ASP A 148 -12.84 -18.06 -16.37
C ASP A 148 -12.40 -18.55 -17.76
N LEU A 149 -11.57 -17.78 -18.46
CA LEU A 149 -11.00 -18.22 -19.73
C LEU A 149 -9.94 -19.30 -19.47
N ASN A 150 -10.22 -20.53 -19.90
CA ASN A 150 -9.25 -21.61 -19.81
C ASN A 150 -8.09 -21.37 -20.80
N TYR A 151 -6.96 -20.87 -20.28
CA TYR A 151 -5.74 -20.66 -21.05
C TYR A 151 -5.12 -21.96 -21.59
N GLN A 152 -5.50 -23.12 -21.05
CA GLN A 152 -4.94 -24.41 -21.46
C GLN A 152 -5.58 -24.94 -22.76
N ASP A 153 -6.90 -24.85 -22.91
CA ASP A 153 -7.61 -25.45 -24.06
C ASP A 153 -7.58 -24.59 -25.33
N ASN A 154 -7.44 -23.27 -25.21
CA ASN A 154 -7.65 -22.36 -26.33
C ASN A 154 -6.34 -21.99 -27.02
N THR A 155 -5.98 -22.72 -28.07
CA THR A 155 -4.72 -22.58 -28.84
C THR A 155 -4.57 -21.27 -29.61
N GLN A 156 -5.57 -20.37 -29.59
CA GLN A 156 -5.61 -19.16 -30.43
C GLN A 156 -5.95 -17.85 -29.71
N MET A 157 -5.93 -17.80 -28.36
CA MET A 157 -6.17 -16.55 -27.64
C MET A 157 -5.00 -15.57 -27.85
N ARG A 158 -5.27 -14.46 -28.54
CA ARG A 158 -4.30 -13.36 -28.73
C ARG A 158 -4.48 -12.34 -27.62
N ILE A 159 -3.40 -11.72 -27.15
CA ILE A 159 -3.45 -10.59 -26.20
C ILE A 159 -4.27 -9.41 -26.75
N SER A 160 -4.45 -9.33 -28.06
CA SER A 160 -5.28 -8.33 -28.72
C SER A 160 -6.77 -8.66 -28.73
N ASP A 161 -7.20 -9.81 -28.22
CA ASP A 161 -8.61 -10.20 -28.19
C ASP A 161 -9.34 -9.47 -27.06
N ASP A 162 -10.44 -8.78 -27.38
CA ASP A 162 -11.23 -8.00 -26.44
C ASP A 162 -11.97 -8.92 -25.43
N THR A 163 -12.22 -10.17 -25.78
CA THR A 163 -12.86 -11.16 -24.89
C THR A 163 -12.01 -11.47 -23.66
N LEU A 164 -10.68 -11.35 -23.78
CA LEU A 164 -9.72 -11.54 -22.69
C LEU A 164 -9.92 -10.52 -21.55
N TYR A 165 -10.36 -9.31 -21.89
CA TYR A 165 -10.52 -8.19 -20.96
C TYR A 165 -11.96 -7.99 -20.49
N ALA A 166 -12.90 -8.81 -20.99
CA ALA A 166 -14.30 -8.80 -20.55
C ALA A 166 -14.40 -9.46 -19.16
N VAL A 167 -14.35 -8.65 -18.11
CA VAL A 167 -14.35 -9.09 -16.71
C VAL A 167 -15.31 -8.24 -15.90
N GLN A 168 -16.05 -8.87 -14.98
CA GLN A 168 -16.80 -8.15 -13.95
C GLN A 168 -15.89 -7.94 -12.73
N LEU A 169 -15.74 -6.69 -12.32
CA LEU A 169 -14.88 -6.26 -11.22
C LEU A 169 -15.72 -5.84 -10.03
N GLY A 170 -15.30 -6.22 -8.83
CA GLY A 170 -15.86 -5.76 -7.56
C GLY A 170 -14.91 -4.80 -6.89
N LEU A 171 -15.43 -3.68 -6.38
CA LEU A 171 -14.68 -2.76 -5.54
C LEU A 171 -14.91 -3.10 -4.07
N TYR A 172 -13.86 -3.61 -3.42
CA TYR A 172 -13.89 -4.07 -2.04
C TYR A 172 -13.18 -3.08 -1.12
N VAL A 173 -13.67 -2.94 0.11
CA VAL A 173 -12.98 -2.25 1.19
C VAL A 173 -12.29 -3.29 2.07
N ILE A 174 -10.97 -3.18 2.20
CA ILE A 174 -10.18 -4.03 3.08
C ILE A 174 -9.75 -3.21 4.29
N GLY A 175 -10.20 -3.65 5.46
CA GLY A 175 -9.78 -3.10 6.75
C GLY A 175 -8.40 -3.61 7.13
N TYR A 176 -7.58 -2.70 7.62
CA TYR A 176 -6.27 -3.00 8.17
C TYR A 176 -6.23 -2.63 9.66
N LYS A 177 -5.82 -3.58 10.48
CA LYS A 177 -5.50 -3.32 11.89
C LYS A 177 -4.30 -4.13 12.31
N GLU A 178 -3.63 -3.64 13.33
CA GLU A 178 -2.56 -4.35 14.01
C GLU A 178 -2.92 -4.50 15.48
N THR A 179 -2.78 -5.71 16.00
CA THR A 179 -3.00 -5.98 17.42
C THR A 179 -1.78 -6.63 18.01
N LYS A 180 -1.44 -6.24 19.25
CA LYS A 180 -0.39 -6.88 20.01
C LYS A 180 -0.78 -8.34 20.31
N ASP A 181 0.04 -9.28 19.86
CA ASP A 181 -0.06 -10.69 20.20
C ASP A 181 0.99 -11.00 21.27
N ASP A 182 0.55 -11.27 22.51
CA ASP A 182 1.45 -11.56 23.63
C ASP A 182 2.15 -12.91 23.50
N ASN A 183 1.60 -13.86 22.72
CA ASN A 183 2.22 -15.17 22.51
C ASN A 183 3.43 -15.04 21.57
N ILE A 184 3.27 -14.25 20.50
CA ILE A 184 4.33 -14.02 19.51
C ILE A 184 5.18 -12.81 19.89
N LYS A 185 4.79 -12.05 20.94
CA LYS A 185 5.40 -10.80 21.42
C LYS A 185 5.58 -9.76 20.31
N LYS A 186 4.68 -9.73 19.33
CA LYS A 186 4.72 -8.82 18.18
C LYS A 186 3.33 -8.32 17.79
N PHE A 187 3.29 -7.25 17.01
CA PHE A 187 2.07 -6.80 16.36
C PHE A 187 1.74 -7.71 15.18
N ARG A 188 0.54 -8.27 15.17
CA ARG A 188 0.07 -9.12 14.08
C ARG A 188 -0.76 -8.25 13.11
N PRO A 189 -0.37 -8.15 11.83
CA PRO A 189 -1.18 -7.48 10.83
C PRO A 189 -2.39 -8.33 10.45
N GLU A 190 -3.57 -7.72 10.47
CA GLU A 190 -4.82 -8.34 10.05
C GLU A 190 -5.43 -7.56 8.89
N HIS A 191 -5.70 -8.28 7.79
CA HIS A 191 -6.39 -7.76 6.61
C HIS A 191 -7.75 -8.46 6.51
N ARG A 192 -8.84 -7.71 6.56
CA ARG A 192 -10.20 -8.25 6.47
C ARG A 192 -11.00 -7.54 5.40
N VAL A 193 -11.68 -8.30 4.54
CA VAL A 193 -12.65 -7.74 3.58
C VAL A 193 -13.90 -7.33 4.37
N LEU A 194 -14.22 -6.05 4.40
CA LEU A 194 -15.34 -5.50 5.18
C LEU A 194 -16.63 -5.48 4.37
N CYS A 195 -16.56 -4.94 3.15
CA CYS A 195 -17.71 -4.80 2.27
C CYS A 195 -17.30 -4.69 0.80
N ARG A 196 -18.26 -4.88 -0.10
CA ARG A 196 -18.21 -4.51 -1.52
C ARG A 196 -19.05 -3.25 -1.72
N LEU A 197 -18.43 -2.19 -2.24
CA LEU A 197 -19.10 -0.92 -2.49
C LEU A 197 -19.98 -0.98 -3.73
N THR A 198 -19.42 -1.51 -4.82
CA THR A 198 -20.09 -1.60 -6.11
C THR A 198 -19.41 -2.61 -7.02
N THR A 199 -20.11 -3.03 -8.07
CA THR A 199 -19.55 -3.78 -9.19
C THR A 199 -19.42 -2.92 -10.44
N TYR A 200 -18.42 -3.24 -11.25
CA TYR A 200 -18.13 -2.57 -12.53
C TYR A 200 -17.94 -3.61 -13.63
N ALA A 201 -18.41 -3.27 -14.82
CA ALA A 201 -18.01 -3.97 -16.04
C ALA A 201 -16.74 -3.34 -16.60
N ASN A 202 -15.70 -4.15 -16.81
CA ASN A 202 -14.46 -3.69 -17.40
C ASN A 202 -14.70 -3.31 -18.87
N ARG A 203 -14.36 -2.09 -19.26
CA ARG A 203 -14.52 -1.64 -20.66
C ARG A 203 -13.43 -2.25 -21.52
N ASN A 204 -13.79 -3.26 -22.32
CA ASN A 204 -12.86 -4.03 -23.14
C ASN A 204 -12.67 -3.51 -24.57
N THR A 205 -13.27 -2.37 -24.93
CA THR A 205 -13.13 -1.77 -26.27
C THR A 205 -11.70 -1.25 -26.50
N TYR A 206 -11.25 -1.24 -27.75
CA TYR A 206 -9.91 -0.80 -28.17
C TYR A 206 -9.45 0.56 -27.58
N GLU A 207 -10.35 1.54 -27.40
CA GLU A 207 -10.02 2.86 -26.84
C GLU A 207 -9.48 2.79 -25.41
N TYR A 208 -10.07 1.94 -24.56
CA TYR A 208 -9.68 1.76 -23.16
C TYR A 208 -8.50 0.81 -22.97
N ARG A 209 -7.89 0.36 -24.08
CA ARG A 209 -6.62 -0.37 -24.04
C ARG A 209 -5.46 0.50 -23.55
N PHE A 210 -5.52 1.79 -23.88
CA PHE A 210 -4.47 2.77 -23.56
C PHE A 210 -4.97 3.92 -22.69
N ASN A 211 -6.29 4.07 -22.54
CA ASN A 211 -6.90 5.08 -21.69
C ASN A 211 -7.44 4.46 -20.40
N ALA A 212 -7.26 5.16 -19.28
CA ALA A 212 -7.84 4.77 -18.01
C ALA A 212 -9.38 4.87 -18.06
N GLN A 213 -10.06 3.84 -17.56
CA GLN A 213 -11.48 3.91 -17.25
C GLN A 213 -11.65 4.73 -15.97
N LYS A 214 -12.52 5.75 -16.03
CA LYS A 214 -12.82 6.65 -14.92
C LYS A 214 -14.26 6.44 -14.49
N GLU A 215 -14.45 6.14 -13.21
CA GLU A 215 -15.77 5.96 -12.61
C GLU A 215 -15.88 6.81 -11.34
N ARG A 216 -17.09 6.89 -10.79
CA ARG A 216 -17.37 7.57 -9.52
C ARG A 216 -18.05 6.61 -8.56
N ILE A 217 -17.69 6.69 -7.28
CA ILE A 217 -18.25 5.89 -6.20
C ILE A 217 -19.03 6.78 -5.25
N ASN A 218 -20.21 6.30 -4.83
CA ASN A 218 -21.00 6.96 -3.78
C ASN A 218 -20.72 6.27 -2.44
N LEU A 219 -20.07 6.98 -1.52
CA LEU A 219 -19.65 6.44 -0.22
C LEU A 219 -20.83 6.13 0.72
N ASN A 220 -22.02 6.69 0.44
CA ASN A 220 -23.23 6.43 1.23
C ASN A 220 -23.90 5.09 0.89
N GLN A 221 -23.44 4.42 -0.17
CA GLN A 221 -24.06 3.19 -0.64
C GLN A 221 -23.05 2.05 -0.56
N VAL A 222 -23.46 0.96 0.07
CA VAL A 222 -22.70 -0.28 0.15
C VAL A 222 -23.57 -1.36 -0.47
N GLU A 223 -23.07 -1.98 -1.54
CA GLU A 223 -23.78 -3.03 -2.25
C GLU A 223 -23.91 -4.30 -1.41
N HIS A 224 -22.84 -4.71 -0.73
CA HIS A 224 -22.83 -5.95 0.05
C HIS A 224 -21.88 -5.87 1.25
N TRP A 225 -22.33 -6.33 2.41
CA TRP A 225 -21.53 -6.39 3.64
C TRP A 225 -21.06 -7.82 3.90
N TYR A 226 -19.79 -7.97 4.26
CA TYR A 226 -19.20 -9.25 4.70
C TYR A 226 -19.04 -9.33 6.22
N MET A 227 -19.56 -8.34 6.94
CA MET A 227 -19.60 -8.28 8.40
C MET A 227 -21.04 -8.41 8.88
N ASN A 228 -21.24 -9.16 9.95
CA ASN A 228 -22.54 -9.31 10.59
C ASN A 228 -22.92 -8.02 11.36
N ASP A 229 -24.20 -7.82 11.66
CA ASP A 229 -24.71 -6.62 12.34
C ASP A 229 -23.97 -6.28 13.64
N TRP A 230 -23.68 -7.31 14.44
CA TRP A 230 -22.93 -7.13 15.68
C TRP A 230 -21.50 -6.61 15.42
N GLU A 231 -20.80 -7.20 14.45
CA GLU A 231 -19.44 -6.80 14.09
C GLU A 231 -19.43 -5.38 13.49
N ARG A 232 -20.45 -5.01 12.71
CA ARG A 232 -20.60 -3.64 12.20
C ARG A 232 -20.72 -2.62 13.33
N MET A 233 -21.40 -2.97 14.41
CA MET A 233 -21.59 -2.08 15.56
C MET A 233 -20.41 -2.04 16.53
N HIS A 234 -19.65 -3.13 16.68
CA HIS A 234 -18.63 -3.29 17.73
C HIS A 234 -17.19 -3.43 17.22
N GLU A 235 -16.99 -3.94 16.01
CA GLU A 235 -15.65 -4.20 15.47
C GLU A 235 -15.23 -3.21 14.38
N LEU A 236 -16.19 -2.66 13.62
CA LEU A 236 -15.90 -1.84 12.44
C LEU A 236 -15.03 -0.60 12.78
N TYR A 237 -15.26 0.03 13.93
CA TYR A 237 -14.48 1.19 14.37
C TYR A 237 -13.04 0.85 14.78
N THR A 238 -12.75 -0.43 15.05
CA THR A 238 -11.36 -0.88 15.33
C THR A 238 -10.49 -0.80 14.08
N PHE A 239 -11.10 -0.85 12.89
CA PHE A 239 -10.41 -0.63 11.62
C PHE A 239 -10.30 0.87 11.35
N ARG A 240 -9.18 1.47 11.74
CA ARG A 240 -8.88 2.90 11.57
C ARG A 240 -8.53 3.26 10.13
N VAL A 241 -7.76 2.37 9.50
CA VAL A 241 -7.21 2.51 8.15
C VAL A 241 -7.63 1.30 7.33
N GLY A 242 -7.81 1.51 6.05
CA GLY A 242 -7.99 0.44 5.08
C GLY A 242 -7.46 0.85 3.73
N TYR A 243 -7.80 0.06 2.72
CA TYR A 243 -7.55 0.38 1.34
C TYR A 243 -8.63 -0.24 0.46
N LEU A 244 -8.81 0.32 -0.73
CA LEU A 244 -9.71 -0.24 -1.72
C LEU A 244 -8.96 -1.30 -2.53
N LYS A 245 -9.66 -2.39 -2.85
CA LYS A 245 -9.18 -3.41 -3.78
C LYS A 245 -10.19 -3.60 -4.90
N LEU A 246 -9.75 -3.40 -6.14
CA LEU A 246 -10.52 -3.72 -7.32
C LEU A 246 -10.08 -5.10 -7.82
N ALA A 247 -10.96 -6.09 -7.78
CA ALA A 247 -10.64 -7.46 -8.14
C ALA A 247 -11.78 -8.12 -8.95
N PRO A 248 -11.49 -9.11 -9.82
CA PRO A 248 -12.51 -9.89 -10.50
C PRO A 248 -13.44 -10.61 -9.52
N ILE A 249 -14.73 -10.64 -9.84
CA ILE A 249 -15.76 -11.32 -9.04
C ILE A 249 -15.87 -12.77 -9.48
N ARG A 250 -15.87 -13.71 -8.54
CA ARG A 250 -16.23 -15.10 -8.81
C ARG A 250 -17.73 -15.30 -8.59
N ALA A 251 -18.33 -16.22 -9.35
CA ALA A 251 -19.76 -16.53 -9.25
C ALA A 251 -20.23 -16.95 -7.84
N ASN A 252 -19.32 -17.43 -6.97
CA ASN A 252 -19.63 -17.95 -5.63
C ASN A 252 -19.33 -17.00 -4.46
N ASP A 253 -18.96 -15.73 -4.70
CA ASP A 253 -18.49 -14.78 -3.66
C ASP A 253 -19.60 -14.18 -2.74
N GLN A 254 -20.73 -14.88 -2.54
CA GLN A 254 -21.95 -14.25 -2.03
C GLN A 254 -22.16 -14.28 -0.50
N ASN A 255 -21.51 -15.16 0.27
CA ASN A 255 -21.92 -15.38 1.69
C ASN A 255 -20.80 -15.39 2.75
N VAL A 256 -19.52 -15.47 2.38
CA VAL A 256 -18.38 -15.50 3.32
C VAL A 256 -17.30 -14.55 2.80
N ALA A 257 -16.53 -13.91 3.69
CA ALA A 257 -15.42 -13.02 3.33
C ALA A 257 -14.56 -13.67 2.21
N PRO A 258 -14.63 -13.13 0.98
CA PRO A 258 -14.12 -13.86 -0.18
C PRO A 258 -12.60 -13.85 -0.18
N GLN A 259 -12.00 -14.98 -0.57
CA GLN A 259 -10.59 -14.99 -0.95
C GLN A 259 -10.46 -14.29 -2.31
N LEU A 260 -10.22 -12.98 -2.26
CA LEU A 260 -10.17 -12.13 -3.44
C LEU A 260 -9.04 -12.54 -4.37
N LEU A 261 -9.34 -12.58 -5.67
CA LEU A 261 -8.37 -12.75 -6.75
C LEU A 261 -7.35 -11.59 -6.75
N SER A 262 -6.26 -11.78 -7.52
CA SER A 262 -5.32 -10.70 -7.82
C SER A 262 -6.04 -9.54 -8.50
N GLY A 263 -5.65 -8.32 -8.15
CA GLY A 263 -6.26 -7.08 -8.62
C GLY A 263 -5.40 -5.87 -8.28
N LEU A 264 -6.03 -4.69 -8.29
CA LEU A 264 -5.38 -3.42 -7.99
C LEU A 264 -5.77 -2.95 -6.60
N VAL A 265 -4.80 -2.45 -5.86
CA VAL A 265 -4.95 -1.92 -4.50
C VAL A 265 -4.78 -0.40 -4.55
N SER A 266 -5.55 0.36 -3.79
CA SER A 266 -5.38 1.81 -3.66
C SER A 266 -4.33 2.18 -2.63
N SER A 267 -3.99 3.47 -2.55
CA SER A 267 -3.35 4.02 -1.36
C SER A 267 -4.24 3.85 -0.11
N PRO A 268 -3.66 3.88 1.10
CA PRO A 268 -4.42 3.78 2.34
C PRO A 268 -5.45 4.91 2.45
N ILE A 269 -6.65 4.57 2.91
CA ILE A 269 -7.75 5.50 3.17
C ILE A 269 -8.19 5.37 4.63
N SER A 270 -8.72 6.47 5.18
CA SER A 270 -9.42 6.39 6.45
C SER A 270 -10.77 5.69 6.27
N LEU A 271 -11.18 4.90 7.27
CA LEU A 271 -12.46 4.19 7.27
C LEU A 271 -13.53 4.84 8.15
N HIS A 272 -13.26 6.03 8.71
CA HIS A 272 -14.20 6.71 9.62
C HIS A 272 -15.58 6.98 9.00
N TRP A 273 -15.64 7.21 7.68
CA TRP A 273 -16.89 7.38 6.94
C TRP A 273 -17.76 6.12 6.92
N LEU A 274 -17.13 4.94 6.95
CA LEU A 274 -17.81 3.66 6.91
C LEU A 274 -18.49 3.35 8.26
N TRP A 275 -18.03 3.95 9.37
CA TRP A 275 -18.58 3.73 10.71
C TRP A 275 -20.04 4.17 10.87
N THR A 276 -20.50 5.06 9.99
CA THR A 276 -21.88 5.60 10.01
C THR A 276 -22.75 5.04 8.87
N SER A 277 -22.17 4.25 7.97
CA SER A 277 -22.84 3.64 6.83
C SER A 277 -23.79 2.53 7.27
N ASN A 278 -25.08 2.66 6.94
CA ASN A 278 -26.14 1.68 7.23
C ASN A 278 -26.21 1.20 8.69
N ASN A 279 -26.00 2.10 9.65
CA ASN A 279 -26.28 1.82 11.05
C ASN A 279 -27.81 1.88 11.27
N PRO A 280 -28.45 0.80 11.78
CA PRO A 280 -29.90 0.75 12.00
C PRO A 280 -30.45 1.88 12.89
N GLN A 281 -29.59 2.52 13.70
CA GLN A 281 -29.96 3.68 14.52
C GLN A 281 -30.12 4.99 13.72
N TYR A 282 -29.55 5.06 12.52
CA TYR A 282 -29.53 6.26 11.66
C TYR A 282 -30.11 5.99 10.26
N ASP A 283 -30.74 4.83 10.08
CA ASP A 283 -31.34 4.38 8.82
C ASP A 283 -32.79 4.85 8.72
N THR A 284 -32.97 6.13 8.39
CA THR A 284 -34.28 6.65 7.99
C THR A 284 -34.13 7.40 6.68
N ASN A 285 -35.07 7.17 5.76
CA ASN A 285 -35.05 7.59 4.35
C ASN A 285 -35.11 9.13 4.10
N SER A 286 -34.77 9.96 5.08
CA SER A 286 -34.82 11.42 4.97
C SER A 286 -33.58 12.07 5.58
N TYR A 287 -32.62 12.47 4.72
CA TYR A 287 -31.46 13.29 5.09
C TYR A 287 -31.91 14.66 5.65
N SER A 288 -32.13 14.72 6.96
CA SER A 288 -32.31 16.00 7.68
C SER A 288 -30.96 16.47 8.21
N GLN A 289 -30.75 17.80 8.33
CA GLN A 289 -29.48 18.36 8.87
C GLN A 289 -29.13 17.78 10.25
N GLN A 290 -30.14 17.54 11.10
CA GLN A 290 -29.96 16.90 12.41
C GLN A 290 -29.33 15.49 12.35
N GLN A 291 -29.53 14.74 11.26
CA GLN A 291 -28.90 13.43 11.10
C GLN A 291 -27.45 13.52 10.67
N ALA A 292 -27.10 14.55 9.89
CA ALA A 292 -25.70 14.81 9.55
C ALA A 292 -24.91 15.15 10.83
N ASP A 293 -25.48 16.00 11.68
CA ASP A 293 -24.89 16.38 12.97
C ASP A 293 -24.76 15.18 13.92
N ALA A 294 -25.79 14.32 14.01
CA ALA A 294 -25.73 13.12 14.83
C ALA A 294 -24.67 12.10 14.36
N ARG A 295 -24.44 11.99 13.05
CA ARG A 295 -23.37 11.17 12.48
C ARG A 295 -22.00 11.74 12.80
N THR A 296 -21.83 13.06 12.69
CA THR A 296 -20.56 13.70 13.06
C THR A 296 -20.26 13.50 14.54
N ASP A 297 -21.23 13.68 15.42
CA ASP A 297 -21.07 13.50 16.86
C ASP A 297 -20.69 12.05 17.21
N TYR A 298 -21.30 11.07 16.52
CA TYR A 298 -20.94 9.67 16.69
C TYR A 298 -19.49 9.38 16.28
N VAL A 299 -19.05 9.90 15.12
CA VAL A 299 -17.66 9.75 14.68
C VAL A 299 -16.70 10.42 15.66
N VAL A 300 -17.02 11.62 16.15
CA VAL A 300 -16.20 12.33 17.15
C VAL A 300 -16.08 11.50 18.43
N LYS A 301 -17.18 10.96 18.95
CA LYS A 301 -17.16 10.11 20.15
C LYS A 301 -16.29 8.87 19.94
N LYS A 302 -16.45 8.17 18.82
CA LYS A 302 -15.68 6.96 18.52
C LYS A 302 -14.21 7.23 18.23
N ALA A 303 -13.91 8.34 17.55
CA ALA A 303 -12.55 8.82 17.38
C ALA A 303 -11.92 9.12 18.76
N THR A 304 -12.63 9.78 19.67
CA THR A 304 -12.14 10.07 21.02
C THR A 304 -11.81 8.80 21.81
N GLU A 305 -12.72 7.82 21.83
CA GLU A 305 -12.46 6.50 22.47
C GLU A 305 -11.20 5.85 21.89
N MET A 306 -11.08 5.82 20.56
CA MET A 306 -9.93 5.27 19.85
C MET A 306 -8.62 6.02 20.16
N CYS A 307 -8.68 7.33 20.37
CA CYS A 307 -7.52 8.15 20.72
C CYS A 307 -7.01 7.88 22.13
N HIS A 308 -7.91 7.61 23.07
CA HIS A 308 -7.53 7.13 24.40
C HIS A 308 -6.84 5.76 24.30
N ASP A 309 -7.42 4.81 23.57
CA ASP A 309 -6.83 3.48 23.39
C ASP A 309 -5.43 3.56 22.74
N TRP A 310 -5.28 4.41 21.72
CA TRP A 310 -3.98 4.65 21.07
C TRP A 310 -2.96 5.29 22.02
N TYR A 311 -3.37 6.26 22.83
CA TYR A 311 -2.49 6.90 23.81
C TYR A 311 -2.01 5.90 24.88
N ASP A 312 -2.91 5.04 25.36
CA ASP A 312 -2.59 4.02 26.34
C ASP A 312 -1.65 2.94 25.75
N GLU A 313 -1.89 2.55 24.49
CA GLU A 313 -1.02 1.64 23.76
C GLU A 313 0.38 2.23 23.55
N ASP A 314 0.46 3.51 23.14
CA ASP A 314 1.72 4.23 22.95
C ASP A 314 2.50 4.38 24.26
N GLY A 315 1.81 4.72 25.36
CA GLY A 315 2.42 4.82 26.69
C GLY A 315 3.02 3.51 27.19
N ALA A 316 2.56 2.36 26.68
CA ALA A 316 3.11 1.04 26.98
C ALA A 316 4.30 0.64 26.08
N GLN A 317 4.52 1.33 24.96
CA GLN A 317 5.64 1.07 24.06
C GLN A 317 6.95 1.67 24.58
N TRP A 318 8.06 1.22 24.00
CA TRP A 318 9.35 1.84 24.30
C TRP A 318 9.41 3.25 23.73
N ASN A 319 10.09 4.16 24.42
CA ASN A 319 10.20 5.54 23.99
C ASN A 319 11.04 5.66 22.70
N PHE A 320 10.35 5.66 21.56
CA PHE A 320 10.97 5.75 20.24
C PHE A 320 11.66 7.10 20.02
N LEU A 321 11.09 8.19 20.55
CA LEU A 321 11.61 9.55 20.41
C LEU A 321 13.05 9.65 20.94
N ARG A 322 13.34 8.97 22.05
CA ARG A 322 14.70 8.95 22.62
C ARG A 322 15.71 8.38 21.62
N ASP A 323 15.39 7.28 20.96
CA ASP A 323 16.32 6.63 20.04
C ASP A 323 16.38 7.36 18.68
N THR A 324 15.27 7.94 18.21
CA THR A 324 15.24 8.73 16.98
C THR A 324 16.06 10.01 17.08
N GLU A 325 15.89 10.78 18.17
CA GLU A 325 16.61 12.04 18.36
C GLU A 325 18.09 11.83 18.72
N THR A 326 18.45 10.72 19.36
CA THR A 326 19.86 10.44 19.70
C THR A 326 20.67 9.99 18.49
N ASN A 327 20.11 9.14 17.63
CA ASN A 327 20.87 8.50 16.55
C ASN A 327 20.60 9.06 15.14
N ALA A 328 19.44 9.67 14.92
CA ALA A 328 19.04 10.22 13.63
C ALA A 328 18.31 11.57 13.80
N SER A 329 18.88 12.47 14.60
CA SER A 329 18.36 13.84 14.73
C SER A 329 18.31 14.54 13.38
N CYS A 330 17.23 15.29 13.15
CA CYS A 330 17.05 16.04 11.93
C CYS A 330 18.10 17.15 11.80
N PRO A 331 18.81 17.25 10.66
CA PRO A 331 19.71 18.37 10.42
C PRO A 331 18.94 19.69 10.41
N CYS A 332 19.52 20.75 10.97
CA CYS A 332 18.84 22.05 11.08
C CYS A 332 18.61 22.74 9.73
N MET A 333 19.48 22.46 8.75
CA MET A 333 19.44 23.03 7.41
C MET A 333 19.22 21.94 6.35
N GLU A 334 18.42 22.23 5.34
CA GLU A 334 18.14 21.31 4.22
C GLU A 334 19.43 20.86 3.52
N ILE A 335 20.37 21.79 3.36
CA ILE A 335 21.66 21.54 2.72
C ILE A 335 22.45 20.47 3.49
N GLN A 336 22.35 20.42 4.82
CA GLN A 336 23.02 19.39 5.63
C GLN A 336 22.39 18.02 5.38
N ALA A 337 21.06 17.93 5.39
CA ALA A 337 20.34 16.70 5.04
C ALA A 337 20.68 16.21 3.62
N LYS A 338 20.85 17.12 2.66
CA LYS A 338 21.23 16.79 1.29
C LYS A 338 22.64 16.21 1.17
N TYR A 339 23.60 16.70 1.97
CA TYR A 339 24.97 16.18 1.95
C TYR A 339 25.14 14.91 2.77
N ASP A 340 24.24 14.65 3.72
CA ASP A 340 24.23 13.48 4.58
C ASP A 340 23.56 12.26 3.92
N LEU A 341 24.00 11.97 2.70
CA LEU A 341 23.54 10.84 1.91
C LEU A 341 23.99 9.53 2.59
N GLY A 342 23.02 8.72 2.97
CA GLY A 342 23.24 7.43 3.64
C GLY A 342 22.59 7.35 5.01
N ARG A 343 22.52 8.46 5.74
CA ARG A 343 21.64 8.56 6.92
C ARG A 343 20.26 9.09 6.54
N PHE A 344 20.21 10.10 5.67
CA PHE A 344 18.98 10.63 5.13
C PHE A 344 18.89 10.40 3.63
N MET A 345 17.66 10.26 3.15
CA MET A 345 17.32 10.21 1.74
C MET A 345 16.12 11.13 1.45
N PRO A 346 16.00 11.66 0.22
CA PRO A 346 14.84 12.45 -0.17
C PRO A 346 13.53 11.68 0.05
N HIS A 347 12.54 12.31 0.68
CA HIS A 347 11.26 11.67 0.97
C HIS A 347 10.47 11.47 -0.35
N PRO A 348 10.05 10.24 -0.70
CA PRO A 348 9.43 9.95 -1.99
C PRO A 348 8.09 10.68 -2.23
N ARG A 349 7.35 11.01 -1.15
CA ARG A 349 6.06 11.74 -1.22
C ARG A 349 6.15 13.26 -1.05
N CYS A 350 7.32 13.80 -0.75
CA CYS A 350 7.46 15.23 -0.44
C CYS A 350 8.91 15.67 -0.65
N SER A 351 9.45 15.44 -1.84
CA SER A 351 10.78 15.95 -2.18
C SER A 351 10.84 16.48 -3.60
N GLN A 352 11.49 17.63 -3.77
CA GLN A 352 11.70 18.26 -5.07
C GLN A 352 12.68 17.48 -5.96
N VAL A 353 13.45 16.54 -5.39
CA VAL A 353 14.33 15.65 -6.16
C VAL A 353 13.51 14.77 -7.10
N PHE A 354 12.31 14.38 -6.67
CA PHE A 354 11.36 13.67 -7.50
C PHE A 354 10.43 14.71 -8.13
N ARG A 355 10.60 14.98 -9.44
CA ARG A 355 9.75 15.92 -10.19
C ARG A 355 8.26 15.53 -10.04
N ASP A 356 7.40 16.54 -9.92
CA ASP A 356 5.92 16.48 -9.92
C ASP A 356 5.21 16.04 -8.62
N ILE A 357 5.90 16.03 -7.47
CA ILE A 357 5.27 15.66 -6.19
C ILE A 357 4.96 16.90 -5.34
N THR A 358 3.66 17.20 -5.17
CA THR A 358 3.18 18.16 -4.17
C THR A 358 3.19 17.50 -2.80
N CYS A 359 3.81 18.16 -1.81
CA CYS A 359 3.86 17.75 -0.41
C CYS A 359 2.45 17.73 0.18
N THR A 360 1.88 16.55 0.08
CA THR A 360 0.47 16.34 0.24
C THR A 360 0.21 16.26 1.76
N THR A 361 0.98 15.44 2.50
CA THR A 361 0.77 15.21 3.95
C THR A 361 1.49 16.23 4.84
N MET A 362 2.42 16.99 4.27
CA MET A 362 3.39 17.84 4.99
C MET A 362 3.20 19.28 4.55
N ILE A 363 2.05 19.86 4.92
CA ILE A 363 1.68 21.21 4.48
C ILE A 363 2.69 22.23 4.98
N GLY A 364 3.11 23.13 4.09
CA GLY A 364 4.12 24.15 4.37
C GLY A 364 5.55 23.69 4.14
N ALA A 365 5.81 22.39 4.00
CA ALA A 365 7.12 21.88 3.62
C ALA A 365 7.36 22.08 2.12
N LYS A 366 8.55 22.56 1.79
CA LYS A 366 9.03 22.63 0.40
C LYS A 366 9.75 21.35 0.00
N ASN A 367 10.52 20.79 0.93
CA ASN A 367 11.32 19.59 0.70
C ASN A 367 11.48 18.80 1.99
N CYS A 368 11.36 17.48 1.90
CA CYS A 368 11.51 16.58 3.03
C CYS A 368 12.49 15.46 2.73
N TYR A 369 13.12 15.00 3.79
CA TYR A 369 14.06 13.91 3.83
C TYR A 369 13.61 12.96 4.93
N MET A 370 13.89 11.68 4.77
CA MET A 370 13.63 10.67 5.79
C MET A 370 14.87 9.84 6.04
N SER A 371 14.92 9.14 7.16
CA SER A 371 15.99 8.21 7.43
C SER A 371 16.08 7.17 6.29
N ALA A 372 17.30 6.89 5.80
CA ALA A 372 17.53 5.97 4.70
C ALA A 372 17.36 4.50 5.11
N SER A 373 17.40 4.24 6.42
CA SER A 373 17.09 2.96 7.04
C SER A 373 16.35 3.21 8.35
N ASN A 374 15.89 2.13 8.95
CA ASN A 374 15.39 2.16 10.31
C ASN A 374 16.47 2.58 11.30
N ILE A 375 16.06 3.29 12.34
CA ILE A 375 16.99 3.85 13.31
C ILE A 375 17.49 2.71 14.22
N TYR A 376 18.78 2.69 14.51
CA TYR A 376 19.33 1.72 15.46
C TYR A 376 19.06 2.20 16.88
N GLY A 377 18.70 1.28 17.76
CA GLY A 377 18.44 1.56 19.16
C GLY A 377 19.76 1.87 19.86
N SER A 378 19.71 2.83 20.78
CA SER A 378 20.91 3.31 21.46
C SER A 378 21.52 2.23 22.36
N TYR A 379 20.70 1.52 23.16
CA TYR A 379 21.15 0.52 24.14
C TYR A 379 20.12 -0.61 24.37
N ALA A 380 20.55 -1.87 24.33
CA ALA A 380 19.73 -3.04 24.65
C ALA A 380 20.01 -3.48 26.10
N GLY A 381 19.14 -3.11 27.06
CA GLY A 381 19.22 -3.65 28.43
C GLY A 381 18.60 -2.77 29.50
N THR A 382 18.41 -3.35 30.69
CA THR A 382 17.93 -2.69 31.92
C THR A 382 19.01 -1.86 32.63
N GLY A 383 20.03 -1.40 31.89
CA GLY A 383 21.22 -0.75 32.44
C GLY A 383 20.87 0.58 33.10
N ARG A 384 20.53 0.54 34.39
CA ARG A 384 20.62 1.69 35.28
C ARG A 384 22.11 2.00 35.45
N TYR A 385 22.52 3.20 35.03
CA TYR A 385 23.89 3.73 35.06
C TYR A 385 24.83 3.21 33.98
N GLY A 386 25.90 3.97 33.73
CA GLY A 386 26.77 4.06 32.53
C GLY A 386 27.42 2.78 31.96
N GLU A 387 26.94 1.60 32.29
CA GLU A 387 27.29 0.33 31.64
C GLU A 387 26.49 0.10 30.35
N SER A 388 25.46 0.91 30.06
CA SER A 388 24.65 0.77 28.84
C SER A 388 25.45 1.00 27.56
N GLU A 389 26.50 1.82 27.59
CA GLU A 389 27.40 2.11 26.44
C GLU A 389 28.08 0.88 25.85
N SER A 390 28.16 -0.21 26.62
CA SER A 390 28.75 -1.48 26.19
C SER A 390 27.75 -2.46 25.55
N THR A 391 26.46 -2.12 25.51
CA THR A 391 25.43 -3.00 24.95
C THR A 391 25.35 -2.88 23.43
N SER A 392 25.17 -4.01 22.75
CA SER A 392 25.05 -4.04 21.29
C SER A 392 23.81 -3.26 20.84
N ARG A 393 23.99 -2.35 19.88
CA ARG A 393 22.88 -1.70 19.17
C ARG A 393 22.00 -2.76 18.51
N PHE A 394 20.70 -2.54 18.52
CA PHE A 394 19.72 -3.41 17.87
C PHE A 394 18.93 -2.62 16.83
N PRO A 395 18.51 -3.25 15.72
CA PRO A 395 17.63 -2.58 14.76
C PRO A 395 16.28 -2.30 15.43
N THR A 396 15.81 -1.04 15.39
CA THR A 396 14.45 -0.69 15.82
C THR A 396 13.52 -0.63 14.63
N HIS A 397 12.24 -0.36 14.89
CA HIS A 397 11.24 -0.15 13.85
C HIS A 397 11.03 1.34 13.55
N TYR A 398 11.80 2.22 14.18
CA TYR A 398 11.55 3.66 14.16
C TYR A 398 12.10 4.32 12.89
N GLY A 399 11.38 5.34 12.44
CA GLY A 399 11.77 6.21 11.34
C GLY A 399 11.91 7.66 11.80
N GLN A 400 12.65 8.46 11.03
CA GLN A 400 12.66 9.91 11.20
C GLN A 400 12.31 10.58 9.88
N VAL A 401 11.46 11.60 9.93
CA VAL A 401 11.17 12.47 8.79
C VAL A 401 11.48 13.91 9.14
N CYS A 402 12.31 14.54 8.31
CA CYS A 402 12.82 15.89 8.46
C CYS A 402 12.34 16.74 7.29
N CYS A 403 11.63 17.82 7.58
CA CYS A 403 11.05 18.66 6.55
C CYS A 403 11.47 20.10 6.70
N TYR A 404 11.63 20.77 5.57
CA TYR A 404 12.24 22.08 5.47
C TYR A 404 11.30 23.07 4.79
N ASP A 405 11.31 24.30 5.28
CA ASP A 405 10.52 25.40 4.73
C ASP A 405 11.09 25.90 3.39
N GLU A 406 10.49 26.95 2.83
CA GLU A 406 10.98 27.54 1.57
C GLU A 406 12.44 28.01 1.64
N LYS A 407 12.87 28.45 2.82
CA LYS A 407 14.20 28.98 3.12
C LYS A 407 15.21 27.88 3.48
N GLY A 408 14.77 26.62 3.57
CA GLY A 408 15.61 25.47 3.89
C GLY A 408 15.88 25.28 5.39
N TYR A 409 15.07 25.87 6.26
CA TYR A 409 15.15 25.66 7.71
C TYR A 409 14.27 24.50 8.15
N LEU A 410 14.77 23.71 9.11
CA LEU A 410 14.02 22.59 9.68
C LEU A 410 12.73 23.08 10.31
N MET A 411 11.63 22.51 9.86
CA MET A 411 10.31 22.72 10.41
C MET A 411 10.06 21.65 11.46
N GLN A 412 10.07 22.04 12.74
CA GLN A 412 9.65 21.13 13.80
C GLN A 412 8.12 21.06 13.87
N THR A 413 7.63 19.93 14.34
CA THR A 413 6.22 19.51 14.47
C THR A 413 5.29 20.52 15.16
N THR A 414 5.85 21.50 15.86
CA THR A 414 5.13 22.48 16.67
C THR A 414 5.36 23.93 16.23
N TYR A 415 6.24 24.21 15.26
CA TYR A 415 6.50 25.58 14.82
C TYR A 415 5.48 26.02 13.77
N GLN A 416 4.29 26.30 14.26
CA GLN A 416 3.28 27.13 13.63
C GLN A 416 3.94 28.44 13.13
N PRO A 417 3.91 28.79 11.82
CA PRO A 417 3.86 30.20 11.51
C PRO A 417 2.58 30.72 12.17
N VAL A 418 2.65 31.88 12.81
CA VAL A 418 1.61 32.57 13.62
C VAL A 418 0.20 32.63 12.99
N ILE A 419 0.04 32.11 11.77
CA ILE A 419 -1.17 32.00 10.97
C ILE A 419 -1.36 30.52 10.58
N LYS A 420 -2.36 29.83 11.15
CA LYS A 420 -2.89 28.60 10.55
C LYS A 420 -3.45 29.01 9.18
N VAL A 421 -2.86 28.53 8.09
CA VAL A 421 -3.37 28.83 6.73
C VAL A 421 -4.73 28.17 6.51
N ILE A 422 -5.00 27.04 7.18
CA ILE A 422 -6.26 26.32 7.15
C ILE A 422 -6.56 25.82 8.58
N GLU A 423 -7.65 26.26 9.20
CA GLU A 423 -8.02 25.86 10.58
C GLU A 423 -8.15 24.33 10.74
N GLN A 424 -8.62 23.68 9.68
CA GLN A 424 -9.00 22.27 9.64
C GLN A 424 -7.84 21.32 9.29
N THR A 425 -6.65 21.87 8.96
CA THR A 425 -5.50 21.03 8.60
C THR A 425 -4.36 21.22 9.57
N PRO A 426 -4.02 20.18 10.35
CA PRO A 426 -2.97 20.29 11.35
C PRO A 426 -1.60 20.35 10.64
N TYR A 427 -0.75 21.28 11.10
CA TYR A 427 0.54 21.62 10.50
C TYR A 427 1.61 20.74 11.13
N ASN A 428 2.07 19.70 10.44
CA ASN A 428 3.20 18.91 10.94
C ASN A 428 4.04 18.36 9.79
N PRO A 429 5.11 19.07 9.42
CA PRO A 429 5.91 18.68 8.27
C PRO A 429 6.90 17.54 8.61
N GLY A 430 7.55 17.46 9.78
CA GLY A 430 8.53 16.40 10.04
C GLY A 430 8.58 15.92 11.49
N PHE A 431 8.26 14.64 11.72
CA PHE A 431 8.20 14.02 13.03
C PHE A 431 8.80 12.60 13.04
N PRO A 432 9.23 12.12 14.21
CA PRO A 432 9.67 10.74 14.36
C PRO A 432 8.49 9.77 14.29
N LEU A 433 8.71 8.64 13.65
CA LEU A 433 7.72 7.61 13.38
C LEU A 433 8.01 6.36 14.20
N ARG A 434 6.96 5.74 14.75
CA ARG A 434 7.02 4.43 15.42
C ARG A 434 7.32 3.32 14.43
N ALA A 435 6.77 3.44 13.23
CA ALA A 435 6.99 2.49 12.15
C ALA A 435 7.67 3.19 10.97
N TYR A 436 8.84 2.68 10.60
CA TYR A 436 9.57 3.15 9.43
C TYR A 436 8.76 2.86 8.17
N GLU A 437 8.55 3.87 7.33
CA GLU A 437 7.62 3.79 6.19
C GLU A 437 7.99 2.70 5.18
N PHE A 438 9.29 2.39 5.04
CA PHE A 438 9.76 1.32 4.17
C PHE A 438 9.94 -0.04 4.87
N GLY A 439 9.65 -0.10 6.16
CA GLY A 439 9.78 -1.31 6.97
C GLY A 439 11.22 -1.72 7.23
N THR A 440 11.39 -2.67 8.13
CA THR A 440 12.69 -2.92 8.78
C THR A 440 13.12 -4.36 8.61
N ALA A 441 14.37 -4.57 8.18
CA ALA A 441 14.99 -5.88 8.26
C ALA A 441 15.46 -6.15 9.71
N PRO A 442 15.26 -7.35 10.27
CA PRO A 442 14.57 -8.52 9.73
C PRO A 442 13.03 -8.41 9.88
N TYR A 443 12.29 -8.80 8.83
CA TYR A 443 10.82 -8.72 8.69
C TYR A 443 10.00 -9.63 9.63
N MET A 444 10.56 -9.95 10.81
CA MET A 444 9.95 -10.76 11.87
C MET A 444 9.73 -9.93 13.15
N GLY A 445 9.75 -8.60 13.02
CA GLY A 445 9.68 -7.63 14.12
C GLY A 445 8.28 -7.08 14.38
N GLN A 446 8.20 -5.93 15.04
CA GLN A 446 6.97 -5.16 15.21
C GLN A 446 6.73 -4.30 13.95
N PHE A 447 5.49 -3.94 13.62
CA PHE A 447 5.18 -3.10 12.45
C PHE A 447 5.64 -3.71 11.11
N GLU A 448 5.24 -4.96 10.88
CA GLU A 448 5.74 -5.80 9.78
C GLU A 448 5.31 -5.32 8.37
N VAL A 449 4.34 -4.42 8.24
CA VAL A 449 3.77 -4.05 6.94
C VAL A 449 4.16 -2.60 6.59
N PRO A 450 5.25 -2.40 5.81
CA PRO A 450 5.68 -1.07 5.38
C PRO A 450 4.55 -0.18 4.85
N GLY A 451 4.57 1.09 5.18
CA GLY A 451 3.52 2.05 4.84
C GLY A 451 2.25 1.85 5.66
N LEU A 452 1.61 0.68 5.65
CA LEU A 452 0.36 0.47 6.40
C LEU A 452 0.55 0.58 7.92
N SER A 453 1.64 0.05 8.46
CA SER A 453 1.98 0.21 9.88
C SER A 453 2.20 1.68 10.26
N ALA A 454 2.95 2.42 9.44
CA ALA A 454 3.15 3.86 9.64
C ALA A 454 1.83 4.64 9.57
N PHE A 455 0.95 4.27 8.63
CA PHE A 455 -0.38 4.87 8.56
C PHE A 455 -1.24 4.54 9.78
N HIS A 456 -1.18 3.31 10.28
CA HIS A 456 -1.98 2.87 11.43
C HIS A 456 -1.54 3.52 12.74
N HIS A 457 -0.23 3.59 13.00
CA HIS A 457 0.33 4.02 14.29
C HIS A 457 0.68 5.50 14.38
N ASP A 458 1.04 6.13 13.25
CA ASP A 458 1.58 7.50 13.25
C ASP A 458 0.68 8.48 12.48
N TYR A 459 0.30 8.19 11.23
CA TYR A 459 -0.46 9.15 10.43
C TYR A 459 -1.95 9.22 10.80
N MET A 460 -2.64 8.08 10.95
CA MET A 460 -4.09 8.08 11.19
C MET A 460 -4.49 8.67 12.54
N PRO A 461 -3.81 8.37 13.66
CA PRO A 461 -4.12 8.99 14.95
C PRO A 461 -3.97 10.51 14.89
N TYR A 462 -3.02 11.03 14.12
CA TYR A 462 -2.88 12.48 13.93
C TYR A 462 -4.13 13.12 13.28
N PHE A 463 -4.75 12.46 12.30
CA PHE A 463 -5.95 12.97 11.64
C PHE A 463 -7.24 12.81 12.45
N LEU A 464 -7.32 11.85 13.38
CA LEU A 464 -8.51 11.58 14.18
C LEU A 464 -8.45 12.15 15.60
N CYS A 465 -7.26 12.25 16.19
CA CYS A 465 -7.06 12.65 17.60
C CYS A 465 -6.66 14.11 17.77
N CYS A 466 -5.94 14.67 16.80
CA CYS A 466 -5.44 16.04 16.87
C CYS A 466 -6.28 17.04 16.05
N LYS A 467 -7.38 16.59 15.44
CA LYS A 467 -8.26 17.37 14.57
C LYS A 467 -9.60 17.68 15.22
#